data_AF-A0A9P8BKN2-F1
#
_entry.id   AF-A0A9P8BKN2-F1
#
_cell.length_a   1.000
_cell.length_b   1.000
_cell.length_c   1.000
_cell.angle_alpha   90.00
_cell.angle_beta   90.00
_cell.angle_gamma   90.00
#
_symmetry.space_group_name_H-M   'P 1'
#
loop_
_entity.id
_entity.type
_entity.pdbx_description
1 polymer ?
#
loop_
_entity_poly.entity_id
_entity_poly.type
_entity_poly.pdbx_seq_one_letter_code
_entity_poly.pdbx_strand_id
1 'polypeptide(L)'
;MAPKRDRRRQAPPTTPSPVPMATAPDQPSTGPESPEVAYKPSDLLIKETLDKGKGVFTTTHIAPGTCIIAEQPIVAFPANNEDQIAPILQRCSEEDKRKFLSFGYVKVNASLDPFRRIVKTNCLPMASRGQVGLFETICRVNHDCRPNALYCWDEALGKEVLHALVDIPAGEEISVNYYSILDGPARRAVLQSKFGFTCKCSCCSLPPSELGKSDKREAQLSRIIDTVAILIRTNPVSAIAQIRQAIVIIEREKDYGRLTAQFADAFQICAAWRDLPNAKVWATRAAEASRRCYGDGEDAASLRAFAEDPTTHRLWGALGTRKLSS
;
A
#
# COMPACT_ATOMS: atom_id res chain seq x y z
N MET A 1 -39.16 27.30 4.72
CA MET A 1 -37.93 27.52 3.93
C MET A 1 -36.74 27.46 4.86
N ALA A 2 -35.95 26.39 4.80
CA ALA A 2 -34.72 26.22 5.58
C ALA A 2 -33.58 25.88 4.60
N PRO A 3 -32.36 26.41 4.78
CA PRO A 3 -31.36 26.42 3.73
C PRO A 3 -30.65 25.07 3.60
N LYS A 4 -30.49 24.62 2.34
CA LYS A 4 -29.69 23.47 1.95
C LYS A 4 -28.22 23.73 2.33
N ARG A 5 -27.68 22.98 3.29
CA ARG A 5 -26.24 22.93 3.53
C ARG A 5 -25.58 21.98 2.53
N ASP A 6 -24.83 22.62 1.65
CA ASP A 6 -23.97 22.08 0.62
C ASP A 6 -22.93 21.09 1.21
N ARG A 7 -23.10 19.79 0.93
CA ARG A 7 -22.10 18.76 1.27
C ARG A 7 -21.05 18.77 0.17
N ARG A 8 -20.00 19.58 0.36
CA ARG A 8 -18.76 19.48 -0.43
C ARG A 8 -18.27 18.03 -0.41
N ARG A 9 -18.24 17.40 -1.58
CA ARG A 9 -17.69 16.06 -1.80
C ARG A 9 -16.18 16.12 -1.56
N GLN A 10 -15.74 15.64 -0.40
CA GLN A 10 -14.32 15.37 -0.16
C GLN A 10 -13.93 14.13 -0.97
N ALA A 11 -12.78 14.22 -1.65
CA ALA A 11 -12.11 13.07 -2.24
C ALA A 11 -11.85 12.02 -1.15
N PRO A 12 -11.79 10.72 -1.50
CA PRO A 12 -11.41 9.70 -0.52
C PRO A 12 -10.07 10.09 0.12
N PRO A 13 -9.93 9.91 1.45
CA PRO A 13 -8.70 10.24 2.13
C PRO A 13 -7.57 9.43 1.51
N THR A 14 -6.51 10.13 1.12
CA THR A 14 -5.21 9.53 0.87
C THR A 14 -4.89 8.63 2.05
N THR A 15 -4.44 7.41 1.79
CA THR A 15 -3.63 6.69 2.78
C THR A 15 -2.62 7.69 3.34
N PRO A 16 -2.48 7.84 4.67
CA PRO A 16 -1.44 8.69 5.20
C PRO A 16 -0.15 8.20 4.54
N SER A 17 0.49 9.08 3.76
CA SER A 17 1.82 8.83 3.28
C SER A 17 2.64 8.38 4.50
N PRO A 18 3.48 7.34 4.39
CA PRO A 18 4.49 7.16 5.41
C PRO A 18 5.17 8.52 5.60
N VAL A 19 5.35 8.93 6.85
CA VAL A 19 6.17 10.10 7.19
C VAL A 19 7.41 9.98 6.30
N PRO A 20 7.75 10.99 5.48
CA PRO A 20 8.83 10.85 4.52
C PRO A 20 10.07 10.37 5.28
N MET A 21 10.52 9.15 4.97
CA MET A 21 11.88 8.75 5.27
C MET A 21 12.73 9.79 4.58
N ALA A 22 13.38 10.64 5.36
CA ALA A 22 14.22 11.66 4.77
C ALA A 22 15.35 10.94 4.04
N THR A 23 15.45 11.28 2.76
CA THR A 23 16.59 11.03 1.90
C THR A 23 17.89 11.34 2.64
N ALA A 24 18.78 10.36 2.69
CA ALA A 24 20.15 10.55 3.13
C ALA A 24 20.87 11.58 2.24
N PRO A 25 21.87 12.32 2.75
CA PRO A 25 22.65 13.24 1.91
C PRO A 25 23.51 12.47 0.89
N ASP A 26 23.59 13.04 -0.31
CA ASP A 26 24.36 12.58 -1.48
C ASP A 26 25.77 12.08 -1.11
N GLN A 27 25.97 10.77 -1.26
CA GLN A 27 27.28 10.23 -1.62
C GLN A 27 27.18 9.72 -3.07
N PRO A 28 28.26 9.82 -3.87
CA PRO A 28 28.21 9.43 -5.27
C PRO A 28 28.00 7.92 -5.38
N SER A 29 26.74 7.52 -5.57
CA SER A 29 26.37 6.11 -5.74
C SER A 29 26.34 5.77 -7.23
N THR A 30 26.95 4.64 -7.55
CA THR A 30 26.67 3.89 -8.77
C THR A 30 25.16 3.64 -8.82
N GLY A 31 24.51 4.00 -9.94
CA GLY A 31 23.04 4.03 -10.05
C GLY A 31 22.36 2.73 -9.57
N PRO A 32 21.13 2.82 -9.02
CA PRO A 32 20.46 1.69 -8.41
C PRO A 32 20.23 0.57 -9.45
N GLU A 33 20.71 -0.63 -9.15
CA GLU A 33 20.34 -1.83 -9.88
C GLU A 33 18.82 -1.99 -9.78
N SER A 34 18.14 -2.12 -10.92
CA SER A 34 16.71 -2.41 -10.94
C SER A 34 16.44 -3.69 -10.14
N PRO A 35 15.37 -3.76 -9.32
CA PRO A 35 14.98 -4.98 -8.66
C PRO A 35 14.83 -6.04 -9.73
N GLU A 36 15.59 -7.12 -9.59
CA GLU A 36 15.59 -8.21 -10.55
C GLU A 36 14.17 -8.79 -10.58
N VAL A 37 13.41 -8.48 -11.64
CA VAL A 37 12.06 -8.98 -11.80
C VAL A 37 12.19 -10.48 -11.98
N ALA A 38 11.80 -11.24 -10.96
CA ALA A 38 12.10 -12.66 -10.89
C ALA A 38 11.38 -13.49 -11.97
N TYR A 39 10.38 -12.92 -12.66
CA TYR A 39 9.49 -13.67 -13.54
C TYR A 39 9.32 -13.10 -14.95
N LYS A 40 9.01 -14.02 -15.86
CA LYS A 40 8.67 -13.71 -17.25
C LYS A 40 7.17 -13.43 -17.34
N PRO A 41 6.70 -12.63 -18.30
CA PRO A 41 5.27 -12.42 -18.54
C PRO A 41 4.46 -13.73 -18.74
N SER A 42 5.10 -14.84 -19.12
CA SER A 42 4.48 -16.17 -19.26
C SER A 42 4.01 -16.81 -17.95
N ASP A 43 4.50 -16.32 -16.80
CA ASP A 43 4.20 -16.90 -15.49
C ASP A 43 2.89 -16.36 -14.91
N LEU A 44 2.26 -15.41 -15.60
CA LEU A 44 1.02 -14.76 -15.21
C LEU A 44 -0.07 -14.97 -16.26
N LEU A 45 -1.28 -15.25 -15.79
CA LEU A 45 -2.48 -15.42 -16.61
C LEU A 45 -3.53 -14.39 -16.24
N ILE A 46 -3.96 -13.61 -17.23
CA ILE A 46 -5.11 -12.72 -17.08
C ILE A 46 -6.37 -13.48 -17.52
N LYS A 47 -7.35 -13.61 -16.61
CA LYS A 47 -8.61 -14.34 -16.86
C LYS A 47 -9.81 -13.50 -16.42
N GLU A 48 -10.96 -13.71 -17.07
CA GLU A 48 -12.23 -13.16 -16.58
C GLU A 48 -12.60 -13.84 -15.25
N THR A 49 -13.12 -13.03 -14.33
CA THR A 49 -13.68 -13.45 -13.04
C THR A 49 -15.18 -13.23 -13.05
N LEU A 50 -15.89 -13.90 -12.15
CA LEU A 50 -17.36 -13.86 -12.10
C LEU A 50 -17.91 -12.47 -11.71
N ASP A 51 -17.17 -11.69 -10.93
CA ASP A 51 -17.69 -10.49 -10.26
C ASP A 51 -16.77 -9.27 -10.27
N LYS A 52 -15.47 -9.41 -10.58
CA LYS A 52 -14.47 -8.32 -10.52
C LYS A 52 -13.87 -7.94 -11.89
N GLY A 53 -14.41 -8.47 -12.99
CA GLY A 53 -13.83 -8.28 -14.32
C GLY A 53 -12.61 -9.18 -14.52
N LYS A 54 -11.50 -8.68 -15.05
CA LYS A 54 -10.29 -9.48 -15.25
C LYS A 54 -9.44 -9.53 -13.98
N GLY A 55 -8.94 -10.71 -13.63
CA GLY A 55 -7.98 -10.93 -12.55
C GLY A 55 -6.66 -11.48 -13.07
N VAL A 56 -5.60 -11.35 -12.26
CA VAL A 56 -4.26 -11.87 -12.55
C VAL A 56 -4.02 -13.10 -11.70
N PHE A 57 -3.56 -14.19 -12.31
CA PHE A 57 -3.30 -15.47 -11.66
C PHE A 57 -1.87 -15.89 -11.93
N THR A 58 -1.23 -16.57 -10.97
CA THR A 58 0.11 -17.15 -11.19
C THR A 58 0.02 -18.57 -11.75
N THR A 59 0.96 -18.97 -12.60
CA THR A 59 1.12 -20.37 -13.05
C THR A 59 2.15 -21.15 -12.24
N THR A 60 2.90 -20.45 -11.38
CA THR A 60 3.98 -20.99 -10.55
C THR A 60 3.79 -20.56 -9.09
N HIS A 61 4.52 -21.20 -8.16
CA HIS A 61 4.55 -20.74 -6.78
C HIS A 61 5.36 -19.44 -6.68
N ILE A 62 4.86 -18.49 -5.88
CA ILE A 62 5.53 -17.22 -5.59
C ILE A 62 5.79 -17.14 -4.08
N ALA A 63 7.05 -16.99 -3.70
CA ALA A 63 7.46 -16.81 -2.31
C ALA A 63 7.23 -15.34 -1.84
N PRO A 64 7.06 -15.10 -0.53
CA PRO A 64 6.98 -13.75 0.03
C PRO A 64 8.20 -12.89 -0.34
N GLY A 65 7.98 -11.60 -0.56
CA GLY A 65 9.00 -10.59 -0.89
C GLY A 65 9.35 -10.55 -2.37
N THR A 66 8.93 -11.55 -3.15
CA THR A 66 9.25 -11.62 -4.58
C THR A 66 8.62 -10.45 -5.33
N CYS A 67 9.42 -9.77 -6.16
CA CYS A 67 8.94 -8.81 -7.16
C CYS A 67 8.23 -9.57 -8.28
N ILE A 68 6.90 -9.48 -8.32
CA ILE A 68 6.06 -10.18 -9.29
C ILE A 68 6.03 -9.43 -10.62
N ILE A 69 5.82 -8.11 -10.55
CA ILE A 69 5.66 -7.22 -11.72
C ILE A 69 6.32 -5.88 -11.39
N ALA A 70 7.02 -5.28 -12.36
CA ALA A 70 7.45 -3.88 -12.31
C ALA A 70 7.13 -3.20 -13.65
N GLU A 71 6.10 -2.34 -13.67
CA GLU A 71 5.54 -1.75 -14.89
C GLU A 71 5.67 -0.23 -14.91
N GLN A 72 6.06 0.31 -16.07
CA GLN A 72 5.87 1.73 -16.36
C GLN A 72 4.39 1.99 -16.69
N PRO A 73 3.86 3.19 -16.42
CA PRO A 73 2.49 3.51 -16.78
C PRO A 73 2.34 3.55 -18.31
N ILE A 74 1.25 2.98 -18.82
CA ILE A 74 0.78 3.23 -20.19
C ILE A 74 0.57 4.73 -20.39
N VAL A 75 -0.04 5.37 -19.40
CA VAL A 75 -0.34 6.79 -19.38
C VAL A 75 -0.50 7.27 -17.94
N ALA A 76 -0.06 8.50 -17.67
CA ALA A 76 -0.22 9.16 -16.38
C ALA A 76 -1.02 10.46 -16.52
N PHE A 77 -1.79 10.79 -15.49
CA PHE A 77 -2.65 11.97 -15.44
C PHE A 77 -2.43 12.76 -14.15
N PRO A 78 -2.57 14.10 -14.15
CA PRO A 78 -2.60 14.87 -12.91
C PRO A 78 -3.81 14.46 -12.06
N ALA A 79 -3.59 14.11 -10.80
CA ALA A 79 -4.64 13.60 -9.92
C ALA A 79 -5.73 14.63 -9.62
N ASN A 80 -5.41 15.93 -9.75
CA ASN A 80 -6.30 17.06 -9.43
C ASN A 80 -6.84 17.78 -10.67
N ASN A 81 -6.63 17.27 -11.89
CA ASN A 81 -7.05 17.94 -13.12
C ASN A 81 -7.61 16.94 -14.16
N GLU A 82 -8.87 16.56 -13.99
CA GLU A 82 -9.56 15.61 -14.87
C GLU A 82 -9.75 16.13 -16.30
N ASP A 83 -9.67 17.45 -16.52
CA ASP A 83 -9.82 18.05 -17.86
C ASP A 83 -8.61 17.77 -18.76
N GLN A 84 -7.47 17.35 -18.17
CA GLN A 84 -6.28 16.94 -18.91
C GLN A 84 -6.37 15.51 -19.46
N ILE A 85 -7.36 14.71 -19.07
CA ILE A 85 -7.44 13.30 -19.48
C ILE A 85 -7.54 13.16 -21.00
N ALA A 86 -8.51 13.82 -21.63
CA ALA A 86 -8.68 13.72 -23.09
C ALA A 86 -7.50 14.32 -23.89
N PRO A 87 -6.96 15.51 -23.55
CA PRO A 87 -5.76 16.05 -24.20
C PRO A 87 -4.51 15.18 -24.06
N ILE A 88 -4.32 14.51 -22.92
CA ILE A 88 -3.21 13.55 -22.74
C ILE A 88 -3.43 12.34 -23.63
N LEU A 89 -4.62 11.73 -23.60
CA LEU A 89 -4.95 10.56 -24.42
C LEU A 89 -4.82 10.84 -25.92
N GLN A 90 -5.18 12.04 -26.39
CA GLN A 90 -5.04 12.41 -27.81
C GLN A 90 -3.59 12.35 -28.30
N ARG A 91 -2.64 12.63 -27.41
CA ARG A 91 -1.18 12.65 -27.68
C ARG A 91 -0.53 11.27 -27.51
N CYS A 92 -1.21 10.30 -26.90
CA CYS A 92 -0.71 8.93 -26.77
C CYS A 92 -0.64 8.22 -28.13
N SER A 93 0.18 7.17 -28.20
CA SER A 93 0.21 6.27 -29.35
C SER A 93 -1.13 5.56 -29.55
N GLU A 94 -1.41 5.06 -30.75
CA GLU A 94 -2.61 4.25 -31.00
C GLU A 94 -2.59 2.94 -30.19
N GLU A 95 -1.40 2.40 -29.92
CA GLU A 95 -1.26 1.24 -29.04
C GLU A 95 -1.69 1.55 -27.60
N ASP A 96 -1.20 2.65 -27.03
CA ASP A 96 -1.53 3.05 -25.66
C ASP A 96 -3.01 3.42 -25.52
N LYS A 97 -3.59 4.08 -26.53
CA LYS A 97 -5.03 4.33 -26.59
C LYS A 97 -5.82 3.02 -26.59
N ARG A 98 -5.40 2.04 -27.40
CA ARG A 98 -6.04 0.71 -27.43
C ARG A 98 -5.92 -0.01 -26.08
N LYS A 99 -4.76 0.06 -25.42
CA LYS A 99 -4.56 -0.50 -24.07
C LYS A 99 -5.46 0.20 -23.06
N PHE A 100 -5.49 1.53 -23.03
CA PHE A 100 -6.36 2.33 -22.18
C PHE A 100 -7.84 1.95 -22.34
N LEU A 101 -8.32 1.88 -23.59
CA LEU A 101 -9.71 1.53 -23.90
C LEU A 101 -10.07 0.07 -23.61
N SER A 102 -9.08 -0.79 -23.34
CA SER A 102 -9.32 -2.19 -22.94
C SER A 102 -9.75 -2.36 -21.47
N PHE A 103 -9.68 -1.29 -20.67
CA PHE A 103 -10.07 -1.32 -19.26
C PHE A 103 -11.57 -1.11 -19.07
N GLY A 104 -12.16 -1.92 -18.19
CA GLY A 104 -13.55 -1.75 -17.77
C GLY A 104 -13.73 -0.55 -16.83
N TYR A 105 -14.97 -0.12 -16.64
CA TYR A 105 -15.28 1.00 -15.75
C TYR A 105 -16.71 0.91 -15.22
N VAL A 106 -16.92 1.41 -14.00
CA VAL A 106 -18.22 1.31 -13.32
C VAL A 106 -19.27 2.21 -13.98
N LYS A 107 -20.49 1.66 -14.18
CA LYS A 107 -21.63 2.32 -14.86
C LYS A 107 -22.51 3.22 -14.01
N VAL A 108 -22.30 3.23 -12.71
CA VAL A 108 -23.14 3.98 -11.76
C VAL A 108 -22.99 5.51 -11.91
N ASN A 109 -21.85 6.00 -12.41
CA ASN A 109 -21.61 7.44 -12.62
C ASN A 109 -21.83 7.87 -14.08
N ALA A 110 -23.07 7.71 -14.59
CA ALA A 110 -23.40 7.98 -16.00
C ALA A 110 -23.16 9.43 -16.46
N SER A 111 -23.05 10.39 -15.51
CA SER A 111 -22.74 11.79 -15.80
C SER A 111 -21.29 12.05 -16.20
N LEU A 112 -20.38 11.11 -15.92
CA LEU A 112 -18.98 11.20 -16.35
C LEU A 112 -18.82 10.52 -17.71
N ASP A 113 -17.99 11.11 -18.57
CA ASP A 113 -17.59 10.48 -19.82
C ASP A 113 -16.81 9.17 -19.57
N PRO A 114 -16.72 8.28 -20.58
CA PRO A 114 -16.03 7.01 -20.43
C PRO A 114 -14.56 7.12 -19.98
N PHE A 115 -13.81 8.13 -20.43
CA PHE A 115 -12.38 8.24 -20.11
C PHE A 115 -12.17 8.57 -18.65
N ARG A 116 -12.91 9.54 -18.11
CA ARG A 116 -12.89 9.88 -16.68
C ARG A 116 -13.26 8.67 -15.81
N ARG A 117 -14.19 7.82 -16.29
CA ARG A 117 -14.61 6.63 -15.55
C ARG A 117 -13.55 5.52 -15.57
N ILE A 118 -12.87 5.30 -16.69
CA ILE A 118 -11.72 4.38 -16.76
C ILE A 118 -10.63 4.82 -15.77
N VAL A 119 -10.27 6.11 -15.79
CA VAL A 119 -9.24 6.65 -14.90
C VAL A 119 -9.62 6.46 -13.43
N LYS A 120 -10.86 6.81 -13.04
CA LYS A 120 -11.31 6.69 -11.65
C LYS A 120 -11.43 5.26 -11.14
N THR A 121 -11.71 4.31 -12.03
CA THR A 121 -11.87 2.90 -11.64
C THR A 121 -10.53 2.17 -11.56
N ASN A 122 -9.54 2.50 -12.40
CA ASN A 122 -8.36 1.65 -12.58
C ASN A 122 -7.03 2.32 -12.23
N CYS A 123 -6.90 3.64 -12.30
CA CYS A 123 -5.59 4.27 -12.12
C CYS A 123 -5.13 4.22 -10.65
N LEU A 124 -3.83 3.98 -10.46
CA LEU A 124 -3.17 3.94 -9.15
C LEU A 124 -2.46 5.26 -8.86
N PRO A 125 -2.43 5.73 -7.60
CA PRO A 125 -1.66 6.90 -7.20
C PRO A 125 -0.15 6.72 -7.40
N MET A 126 0.51 7.67 -8.04
CA MET A 126 1.96 7.73 -8.20
C MET A 126 2.52 8.72 -7.17
N ALA A 127 2.75 8.21 -5.96
CA ALA A 127 2.84 8.95 -4.69
C ALA A 127 3.50 10.34 -4.76
N SER A 128 4.73 10.48 -5.28
CA SER A 128 5.45 11.77 -5.23
C SER A 128 5.04 12.79 -6.30
N ARG A 129 4.34 12.38 -7.36
CA ARG A 129 4.15 13.22 -8.55
C ARG A 129 2.82 13.97 -8.57
N GLY A 130 1.94 13.71 -7.60
CA GLY A 130 0.56 14.21 -7.66
C GLY A 130 -0.18 13.70 -8.90
N GLN A 131 0.21 12.52 -9.38
CA GLN A 131 -0.30 11.89 -10.59
C GLN A 131 -0.97 10.56 -10.27
N VAL A 132 -1.79 10.08 -11.20
CA VAL A 132 -2.31 8.71 -11.23
C VAL A 132 -1.92 8.04 -12.54
N GLY A 133 -1.53 6.78 -12.48
CA GLY A 133 -1.06 6.01 -13.63
C GLY A 133 -1.99 4.85 -13.96
N LEU A 134 -2.12 4.54 -15.25
CA LEU A 134 -2.71 3.28 -15.71
C LEU A 134 -1.60 2.32 -16.13
N PHE A 135 -1.60 1.11 -15.57
CA PHE A 135 -0.60 0.08 -15.79
C PHE A 135 -1.25 -1.14 -16.45
N GLU A 136 -0.56 -1.82 -17.36
CA GLU A 136 -1.18 -2.81 -18.25
C GLU A 136 -1.69 -4.05 -17.51
N THR A 137 -0.87 -4.60 -16.60
CA THR A 137 -1.18 -5.80 -15.83
C THR A 137 -1.53 -5.45 -14.39
N ILE A 138 -0.78 -4.56 -13.76
CA ILE A 138 -0.94 -4.21 -12.35
C ILE A 138 -2.35 -3.69 -12.06
N CYS A 139 -2.93 -2.84 -12.92
CA CYS A 139 -4.30 -2.34 -12.76
C CYS A 139 -5.39 -3.40 -12.97
N ARG A 140 -5.05 -4.65 -13.29
CA ARG A 140 -5.98 -5.79 -13.38
C ARG A 140 -5.90 -6.72 -12.16
N VAL A 141 -4.99 -6.45 -11.23
CA VAL A 141 -4.89 -7.24 -9.99
C VAL A 141 -6.10 -6.92 -9.14
N ASN A 142 -6.87 -7.95 -8.79
CA ASN A 142 -8.16 -7.79 -8.14
C ASN A 142 -8.06 -7.51 -6.65
N HIS A 143 -9.16 -7.04 -6.08
CA HIS A 143 -9.26 -6.81 -4.64
C HIS A 143 -9.40 -8.11 -3.84
N ASP A 144 -8.70 -8.19 -2.71
CA ASP A 144 -9.08 -8.95 -1.52
C ASP A 144 -8.88 -8.09 -0.26
N CYS A 145 -9.72 -8.29 0.76
CA CYS A 145 -9.55 -7.59 2.05
C CYS A 145 -8.35 -8.11 2.85
N ARG A 146 -7.89 -9.34 2.57
CA ARG A 146 -6.68 -9.96 3.09
C ARG A 146 -5.79 -10.36 1.90
N PRO A 147 -5.15 -9.38 1.25
CA PRO A 147 -4.46 -9.61 0.01
C PRO A 147 -3.22 -10.49 0.17
N ASN A 148 -2.78 -11.08 -0.93
CA ASN A 148 -1.53 -11.83 -1.00
C ASN A 148 -0.39 -11.05 -1.68
N ALA A 149 -0.66 -9.86 -2.21
CA ALA A 149 0.33 -8.95 -2.77
C ALA A 149 0.06 -7.49 -2.36
N LEU A 150 1.05 -6.62 -2.59
CA LEU A 150 0.99 -5.20 -2.33
C LEU A 150 1.63 -4.41 -3.48
N TYR A 151 1.15 -3.18 -3.69
CA TYR A 151 1.75 -2.23 -4.62
C TYR A 151 2.78 -1.34 -3.92
N CYS A 152 3.84 -1.00 -4.63
CA CYS A 152 4.85 -0.04 -4.22
C CYS A 152 5.33 0.75 -5.45
N TRP A 153 5.25 2.08 -5.38
CA TRP A 153 5.80 2.94 -6.42
C TRP A 153 7.29 3.15 -6.19
N ASP A 154 8.11 2.73 -7.17
CA ASP A 154 9.54 2.96 -7.19
C ASP A 154 9.85 4.25 -7.97
N GLU A 155 10.28 5.28 -7.25
CA GLU A 155 10.59 6.60 -7.82
C GLU A 155 11.82 6.58 -8.72
N ALA A 156 12.84 5.79 -8.36
CA ALA A 156 14.10 5.73 -9.10
C ALA A 156 13.88 5.10 -10.48
N LEU A 157 12.98 4.10 -10.56
CA LEU A 157 12.65 3.42 -11.80
C LEU A 157 11.49 4.07 -12.56
N GLY A 158 10.67 4.88 -11.87
CA GLY A 158 9.42 5.39 -12.40
C GLY A 158 8.44 4.26 -12.74
N LYS A 159 8.36 3.25 -11.87
CA LYS A 159 7.55 2.04 -12.06
C LYS A 159 6.66 1.76 -10.86
N GLU A 160 5.48 1.22 -11.12
CA GLU A 160 4.69 0.56 -10.09
C GLU A 160 5.18 -0.88 -9.97
N VAL A 161 5.42 -1.33 -8.74
CA VAL A 161 5.97 -2.65 -8.43
C VAL A 161 4.97 -3.42 -7.59
N LEU A 162 4.75 -4.69 -7.93
CA LEU A 162 3.89 -5.60 -7.21
C LEU A 162 4.73 -6.66 -6.51
N HIS A 163 4.66 -6.72 -5.18
CA HIS A 163 5.37 -7.74 -4.40
C HIS A 163 4.41 -8.70 -3.70
N ALA A 164 4.84 -9.97 -3.57
CA ALA A 164 4.13 -10.96 -2.77
C ALA A 164 4.29 -10.69 -1.26
N LEU A 165 3.18 -10.70 -0.52
CA LEU A 165 3.16 -10.56 0.95
C LEU A 165 3.29 -11.90 1.68
N VAL A 166 2.80 -12.95 1.03
CA VAL A 166 2.70 -14.31 1.53
C VAL A 166 3.00 -15.28 0.38
N ASP A 167 3.15 -16.56 0.69
CA ASP A 167 3.22 -17.59 -0.33
C ASP A 167 1.95 -17.59 -1.20
N ILE A 168 2.13 -17.58 -2.52
CA ILE A 168 1.07 -17.67 -3.52
C ILE A 168 1.27 -18.96 -4.31
N PRO A 169 0.48 -20.01 -4.04
CA PRO A 169 0.52 -21.25 -4.81
C PRO A 169 0.24 -21.06 -6.30
N ALA A 170 0.77 -21.96 -7.13
CA ALA A 170 0.44 -22.01 -8.55
C ALA A 170 -1.09 -22.15 -8.76
N GLY A 171 -1.65 -21.35 -9.66
CA GLY A 171 -3.07 -21.31 -9.98
C GLY A 171 -3.89 -20.33 -9.15
N GLU A 172 -3.33 -19.74 -8.08
CA GLU A 172 -4.04 -18.76 -7.24
C GLU A 172 -4.15 -17.37 -7.90
N GLU A 173 -5.19 -16.64 -7.53
CA GLU A 173 -5.39 -15.24 -7.92
C GLU A 173 -4.45 -14.34 -7.11
N ILE A 174 -3.71 -13.48 -7.77
CA ILE A 174 -2.95 -12.41 -7.12
C ILE A 174 -3.94 -11.28 -6.80
N SER A 175 -3.88 -10.80 -5.56
CA SER A 175 -4.83 -9.83 -5.02
C SER A 175 -4.17 -8.78 -4.15
N VAL A 176 -4.79 -7.61 -4.12
CA VAL A 176 -4.34 -6.42 -3.38
C VAL A 176 -5.50 -5.78 -2.61
N ASN A 177 -5.20 -4.85 -1.70
CA ASN A 177 -6.25 -4.07 -1.05
C ASN A 177 -6.53 -2.77 -1.84
N TYR A 178 -7.79 -2.51 -2.19
CA TYR A 178 -8.21 -1.33 -2.96
C TYR A 178 -8.62 -0.14 -2.09
N TYR A 179 -8.77 -0.34 -0.79
CA TYR A 179 -9.43 0.60 0.09
C TYR A 179 -8.58 0.87 1.34
N SER A 180 -8.90 1.95 2.05
CA SER A 180 -8.14 2.37 3.24
C SER A 180 -8.71 1.73 4.51
N ILE A 181 -7.90 1.50 5.55
CA ILE A 181 -8.40 1.01 6.87
C ILE A 181 -9.62 1.83 7.34
N LEU A 182 -9.65 3.12 7.01
CA LEU A 182 -10.73 4.06 7.33
C LEU A 182 -12.11 3.63 6.82
N ASP A 183 -12.17 2.75 5.83
CA ASP A 183 -13.42 2.29 5.24
C ASP A 183 -14.11 1.19 6.09
N GLY A 184 -13.41 0.54 7.03
CA GLY A 184 -13.98 -0.33 8.08
C GLY A 184 -15.20 -1.19 7.64
N PRO A 185 -16.33 -1.16 8.37
CA PRO A 185 -17.58 -1.83 7.97
C PRO A 185 -18.18 -1.33 6.65
N ALA A 186 -17.84 -0.10 6.24
CA ALA A 186 -18.31 0.51 5.00
C ALA A 186 -17.55 0.01 3.76
N ARG A 187 -16.51 -0.82 3.90
CA ARG A 187 -15.70 -1.35 2.78
C ARG A 187 -16.55 -1.91 1.63
N ARG A 188 -17.61 -2.68 1.93
CA ARG A 188 -18.49 -3.23 0.89
C ARG A 188 -19.25 -2.16 0.13
N ALA A 189 -19.73 -1.14 0.83
CA ALA A 189 -20.43 -0.01 0.20
C ALA A 189 -19.46 0.82 -0.66
N VAL A 190 -18.23 1.03 -0.18
CA VAL A 190 -17.17 1.71 -0.93
C VAL A 190 -16.80 0.92 -2.18
N LEU A 191 -16.60 -0.39 -2.07
CA LEU A 191 -16.28 -1.26 -3.20
C LEU A 191 -17.40 -1.28 -4.23
N GLN A 192 -18.65 -1.41 -3.78
CA GLN A 192 -19.81 -1.37 -4.67
C GLN A 192 -19.95 -0.02 -5.38
N SER A 193 -19.70 1.08 -4.68
CA SER A 193 -19.83 2.43 -5.24
C SER A 193 -18.72 2.77 -6.23
N LYS A 194 -17.47 2.43 -5.90
CA LYS A 194 -16.28 2.80 -6.68
C LYS A 194 -15.92 1.80 -7.77
N PHE A 195 -16.08 0.51 -7.49
CA PHE A 195 -15.62 -0.60 -8.34
C PHE A 195 -16.76 -1.51 -8.82
N GLY A 196 -17.99 -1.30 -8.35
CA GLY A 196 -19.19 -1.93 -8.92
C GLY A 196 -19.42 -3.38 -8.49
N PHE A 197 -18.68 -3.90 -7.52
CA PHE A 197 -18.82 -5.28 -7.04
C PHE A 197 -19.01 -5.36 -5.52
N THR A 198 -19.58 -6.47 -5.05
CA THR A 198 -19.71 -6.79 -3.63
C THR A 198 -18.64 -7.81 -3.25
N CYS A 199 -17.76 -7.47 -2.32
CA CYS A 199 -16.67 -8.36 -1.90
C CYS A 199 -17.17 -9.62 -1.18
N LYS A 200 -16.66 -10.76 -1.65
CA LYS A 200 -16.95 -12.13 -1.16
C LYS A 200 -15.72 -12.87 -0.65
N CYS A 201 -14.62 -12.15 -0.38
CA CYS A 201 -13.39 -12.74 0.14
C CYS A 201 -13.60 -13.47 1.47
N SER A 202 -12.59 -14.23 1.90
CA SER A 202 -12.62 -14.99 3.15
C SER A 202 -12.96 -14.14 4.38
N CYS A 203 -12.51 -12.88 4.42
CA CYS A 203 -12.85 -11.93 5.49
C CYS A 203 -14.32 -11.49 5.42
N CYS A 204 -14.78 -11.04 4.25
CA CYS A 204 -16.16 -10.60 4.07
C CYS A 204 -17.17 -11.73 4.29
N SER A 205 -16.82 -12.96 3.94
CA SER A 205 -17.69 -14.14 4.07
C SER A 205 -17.71 -14.75 5.47
N LEU A 206 -17.05 -14.14 6.47
CA LEU A 206 -17.14 -14.57 7.87
C LEU A 206 -18.58 -14.46 8.42
N PRO A 207 -18.95 -15.31 9.41
CA PRO A 207 -20.20 -15.14 10.15
C PRO A 207 -20.32 -13.72 10.75
N PRO A 208 -21.54 -13.17 10.87
CA PRO A 208 -21.73 -11.78 11.32
C PRO A 208 -21.05 -11.42 12.64
N SER A 209 -20.99 -12.36 13.59
CA SER A 209 -20.30 -12.18 14.87
C SER A 209 -18.79 -12.04 14.71
N GLU A 210 -18.15 -12.89 13.91
CA GLU A 210 -16.71 -12.85 13.65
C GLU A 210 -16.33 -11.68 12.76
N LEU A 211 -17.17 -11.36 11.78
CA LEU A 211 -17.04 -10.16 10.96
C LEU A 211 -17.06 -8.89 11.81
N GLY A 212 -18.03 -8.77 12.73
CA GLY A 212 -18.11 -7.64 13.65
C GLY A 212 -16.92 -7.54 14.61
N LYS A 213 -16.27 -8.66 14.95
CA LYS A 213 -15.01 -8.65 15.73
C LYS A 213 -13.82 -8.17 14.88
N SER A 214 -13.73 -8.61 13.63
CA SER A 214 -12.70 -8.14 12.68
C SER A 214 -12.84 -6.64 12.43
N ASP A 215 -14.05 -6.17 12.14
CA ASP A 215 -14.35 -4.75 11.93
C ASP A 215 -13.99 -3.87 13.15
N LYS A 216 -14.22 -4.36 14.37
CA LYS A 216 -13.81 -3.67 15.60
C LYS A 216 -12.30 -3.59 15.76
N ARG A 217 -11.56 -4.64 15.35
CA ARG A 217 -10.10 -4.65 15.38
C ARG A 217 -9.52 -3.69 14.35
N GLU A 218 -10.05 -3.66 13.13
CA GLU A 218 -9.68 -2.66 12.11
C GLU A 218 -9.94 -1.22 12.61
N ALA A 219 -11.11 -0.95 13.20
CA ALA A 219 -11.42 0.36 13.77
C ALA A 219 -10.54 0.70 14.99
N GLN A 220 -10.05 -0.29 15.73
CA GLN A 220 -9.07 -0.09 16.80
C GLN A 220 -7.69 0.21 16.24
N LEU A 221 -7.25 -0.52 15.22
CA LEU A 221 -5.97 -0.30 14.55
C LEU A 221 -5.88 1.11 13.98
N SER A 222 -6.93 1.58 13.29
CA SER A 222 -7.00 2.97 12.79
C SER A 222 -6.77 3.99 13.90
N ARG A 223 -7.48 3.85 15.03
CA ARG A 223 -7.34 4.77 16.18
C ARG A 223 -5.94 4.72 16.78
N ILE A 224 -5.34 3.53 16.86
CA ILE A 224 -3.97 3.37 17.34
C ILE A 224 -3.01 4.13 16.43
N ILE A 225 -3.09 3.93 15.11
CA ILE A 225 -2.20 4.58 14.13
C ILE A 225 -2.28 6.11 14.27
N ASP A 226 -3.48 6.67 14.32
CA ASP A 226 -3.70 8.11 14.49
C ASP A 226 -3.11 8.63 15.82
N THR A 227 -3.24 7.84 16.89
CA THR A 227 -2.76 8.22 18.23
C THR A 227 -1.24 8.13 18.34
N VAL A 228 -0.63 7.08 17.78
CA VAL A 228 0.83 6.86 17.82
C VAL A 228 1.57 8.03 17.18
N ALA A 229 1.07 8.57 16.05
CA ALA A 229 1.65 9.73 15.38
C ALA A 229 1.84 10.95 16.31
N ILE A 230 0.96 11.11 17.30
CA ILE A 230 1.03 12.20 18.29
C ILE A 230 1.89 11.81 19.49
N LEU A 231 1.78 10.56 19.95
CA LEU A 231 2.44 10.10 21.17
C LEU A 231 3.95 9.91 21.04
N ILE A 232 4.48 9.65 19.84
CA ILE A 232 5.92 9.49 19.59
C ILE A 232 6.74 10.59 20.28
N ARG A 233 6.25 11.83 20.25
CA ARG A 233 6.94 13.00 20.81
C ARG A 233 6.61 13.27 22.28
N THR A 234 5.43 12.90 22.74
CA THR A 234 4.87 13.35 24.03
C THR A 234 4.84 12.27 25.10
N ASN A 235 4.68 11.00 24.71
CA ASN A 235 4.64 9.86 25.61
C ASN A 235 5.12 8.58 24.90
N PRO A 236 6.46 8.41 24.77
CA PRO A 236 7.04 7.30 24.02
C PRO A 236 6.68 5.91 24.60
N VAL A 237 6.47 5.81 25.91
CA VAL A 237 6.06 4.55 26.55
C VAL A 237 4.66 4.14 26.09
N SER A 238 3.72 5.07 26.06
CA SER A 238 2.37 4.81 25.55
C SER A 238 2.36 4.53 24.05
N ALA A 239 3.19 5.25 23.27
CA ALA A 239 3.35 5.00 21.84
C ALA A 239 3.80 3.56 21.57
N ILE A 240 4.86 3.09 22.24
CA ILE A 240 5.35 1.72 22.10
C ILE A 240 4.30 0.68 22.53
N ALA A 241 3.58 0.92 23.63
CA ALA A 241 2.51 0.02 24.06
C ALA A 241 1.39 -0.10 23.03
N GLN A 242 1.03 1.01 22.38
CA GLN A 242 0.03 1.01 21.31
C GLN A 242 0.53 0.36 20.03
N ILE A 243 1.78 0.60 19.62
CA ILE A 243 2.40 -0.09 18.48
C ILE A 243 2.36 -1.61 18.68
N ARG A 244 2.67 -2.10 19.88
CA ARG A 244 2.55 -3.54 20.20
C ARG A 244 1.13 -4.07 20.02
N GLN A 245 0.11 -3.31 20.44
CA GLN A 245 -1.29 -3.68 20.21
C GLN A 245 -1.64 -3.67 18.72
N ALA A 246 -1.14 -2.70 17.95
CA ALA A 246 -1.31 -2.65 16.50
C ALA A 246 -0.72 -3.89 15.82
N ILE A 247 0.51 -4.29 16.17
CA ILE A 247 1.15 -5.50 15.63
C ILE A 247 0.29 -6.74 15.86
N VAL A 248 -0.23 -6.95 17.08
CA VAL A 248 -1.11 -8.08 17.40
C VAL A 248 -2.38 -8.07 16.55
N ILE A 249 -2.96 -6.88 16.31
CA ILE A 249 -4.14 -6.75 15.46
C ILE A 249 -3.79 -7.08 14.00
N ILE A 250 -2.70 -6.52 13.49
CA ILE A 250 -2.22 -6.72 12.12
C ILE A 250 -1.98 -8.21 11.83
N GLU A 251 -1.28 -8.91 12.73
CA GLU A 251 -1.02 -10.35 12.58
C GLU A 251 -2.32 -11.16 12.57
N ARG A 252 -3.28 -10.77 13.42
CA ARG A 252 -4.58 -11.46 13.53
C ARG A 252 -5.47 -11.22 12.31
N GLU A 253 -5.44 -10.03 11.74
CA GLU A 253 -6.17 -9.69 10.52
C GLU A 253 -5.43 -10.11 9.24
N LYS A 254 -4.17 -10.55 9.38
CA LYS A 254 -3.25 -10.92 8.29
C LYS A 254 -2.92 -9.75 7.34
N ASP A 255 -2.89 -8.53 7.88
CA ASP A 255 -2.56 -7.32 7.12
C ASP A 255 -1.04 -7.05 7.12
N TYR A 256 -0.27 -8.05 6.69
CA TYR A 256 1.18 -8.09 6.91
C TYR A 256 1.95 -6.92 6.28
N GLY A 257 1.40 -6.30 5.22
CA GLY A 257 2.00 -5.14 4.57
C GLY A 257 2.17 -3.92 5.49
N ARG A 258 1.53 -3.91 6.65
CA ARG A 258 1.63 -2.81 7.63
C ARG A 258 2.70 -3.02 8.70
N LEU A 259 3.23 -4.23 8.83
CA LEU A 259 4.17 -4.56 9.91
C LEU A 259 5.45 -3.72 9.83
N THR A 260 5.99 -3.52 8.64
CA THR A 260 7.23 -2.74 8.41
C THR A 260 7.13 -1.34 9.00
N ALA A 261 6.04 -0.63 8.74
CA ALA A 261 5.83 0.72 9.27
C ALA A 261 5.75 0.73 10.80
N GLN A 262 5.04 -0.23 11.41
CA GLN A 262 4.91 -0.31 12.86
C GLN A 262 6.25 -0.59 13.56
N PHE A 263 7.05 -1.50 13.01
CA PHE A 263 8.37 -1.79 13.53
C PHE A 263 9.33 -0.62 13.33
N ALA A 264 9.27 0.07 12.19
CA ALA A 264 10.07 1.26 11.92
C ALA A 264 9.73 2.41 12.87
N ASP A 265 8.45 2.66 13.17
CA ASP A 265 8.03 3.65 14.16
C ASP A 265 8.58 3.33 15.55
N ALA A 266 8.49 2.06 15.99
CA ALA A 266 9.04 1.64 17.28
C ALA A 266 10.57 1.81 17.34
N PHE A 267 11.27 1.46 16.26
CA PHE A 267 12.71 1.69 16.12
C PHE A 267 13.05 3.17 16.25
N GLN A 268 12.37 4.04 15.51
CA GLN A 268 12.63 5.48 15.52
C GLN A 268 12.39 6.09 16.91
N ILE A 269 11.34 5.64 17.62
CA ILE A 269 11.11 6.05 19.01
C ILE A 269 12.29 5.63 19.89
N CYS A 270 12.72 4.36 19.85
CA CYS A 270 13.84 3.88 20.66
C CYS A 270 15.14 4.62 20.32
N ALA A 271 15.42 4.86 19.04
CA ALA A 271 16.57 5.64 18.60
C ALA A 271 16.53 7.08 19.15
N ALA A 272 15.37 7.74 19.08
CA ALA A 272 15.18 9.11 19.59
C ALA A 272 15.50 9.27 21.08
N TRP A 273 15.33 8.21 21.86
CA TRP A 273 15.56 8.18 23.32
C TRP A 273 16.84 7.42 23.74
N ARG A 274 17.75 7.13 22.80
CA ARG A 274 19.01 6.37 23.03
C ARG A 274 18.81 5.00 23.68
N ASP A 275 17.68 4.36 23.39
CA ASP A 275 17.37 3.03 23.89
C ASP A 275 18.00 1.95 23.01
N LEU A 276 19.32 1.82 23.10
CA LEU A 276 20.12 0.99 22.19
C LEU A 276 19.60 -0.45 22.07
N PRO A 277 19.33 -1.20 23.17
CA PRO A 277 18.94 -2.60 23.05
C PRO A 277 17.63 -2.78 22.30
N ASN A 278 16.63 -1.95 22.59
CA ASN A 278 15.33 -2.06 21.94
C ASN A 278 15.35 -1.48 20.51
N ALA A 279 16.16 -0.45 20.25
CA ALA A 279 16.36 0.05 18.90
C ALA A 279 16.87 -1.06 17.97
N LYS A 280 17.84 -1.87 18.41
CA LYS A 280 18.32 -3.03 17.65
C LYS A 280 17.22 -4.06 17.37
N VAL A 281 16.43 -4.41 18.38
CA VAL A 281 15.32 -5.37 18.23
C VAL A 281 14.29 -4.88 17.21
N TRP A 282 13.86 -3.63 17.33
CA TRP A 282 12.84 -3.08 16.44
C TRP A 282 13.36 -2.87 15.02
N ALA A 283 14.61 -2.42 14.85
CA ALA A 283 15.24 -2.30 13.53
C ALA A 283 15.38 -3.68 12.85
N THR A 284 15.75 -4.72 13.60
CA THR A 284 15.82 -6.10 13.07
C THR A 284 14.45 -6.56 12.56
N ARG A 285 13.40 -6.39 13.38
CA ARG A 285 12.02 -6.74 12.98
C ARG A 285 11.54 -5.92 11.79
N ALA A 286 11.88 -4.64 11.72
CA ALA A 286 11.55 -3.79 10.59
C ALA A 286 12.25 -4.27 9.32
N ALA A 287 13.53 -4.63 9.39
CA ALA A 287 14.28 -5.19 8.28
C ALA A 287 13.70 -6.52 7.78
N GLU A 288 13.35 -7.43 8.70
CA GLU A 288 12.72 -8.71 8.37
C GLU A 288 11.35 -8.53 7.70
N ALA A 289 10.52 -7.63 8.25
CA ALA A 289 9.22 -7.31 7.68
C ALA A 289 9.35 -6.62 6.32
N SER A 290 10.30 -5.68 6.17
CA SER A 290 10.60 -5.02 4.90
C SER A 290 11.02 -6.04 3.84
N ARG A 291 11.97 -6.92 4.17
CA ARG A 291 12.43 -7.99 3.28
C ARG A 291 11.29 -8.93 2.87
N ARG A 292 10.43 -9.29 3.81
CA ARG A 292 9.25 -10.13 3.53
C ARG A 292 8.26 -9.46 2.58
N CYS A 293 8.10 -8.14 2.65
CA CYS A 293 7.09 -7.41 1.89
C CYS A 293 7.61 -6.87 0.55
N TYR A 294 8.90 -6.53 0.48
CA TYR A 294 9.50 -5.78 -0.63
C TYR A 294 10.79 -6.44 -1.18
N GLY A 295 11.21 -7.58 -0.63
CA GLY A 295 12.45 -8.24 -1.01
C GLY A 295 13.70 -7.54 -0.44
N ASP A 296 14.88 -7.94 -0.91
CA ASP A 296 16.18 -7.49 -0.36
C ASP A 296 16.66 -6.11 -0.86
N GLY A 297 15.72 -5.20 -1.15
CA GLY A 297 16.01 -3.85 -1.67
C GLY A 297 16.66 -2.89 -0.66
N GLU A 298 16.83 -1.64 -1.10
CA GLU A 298 17.53 -0.57 -0.36
C GLU A 298 16.93 -0.29 1.02
N ASP A 299 15.60 -0.29 1.15
CA ASP A 299 14.92 -0.09 2.44
C ASP A 299 15.26 -1.20 3.44
N ALA A 300 15.24 -2.46 3.00
CA ALA A 300 15.60 -3.59 3.85
C ALA A 300 17.09 -3.52 4.24
N ALA A 301 17.97 -3.15 3.30
CA ALA A 301 19.39 -2.95 3.57
C ALA A 301 19.65 -1.83 4.59
N SER A 302 18.96 -0.70 4.45
CA SER A 302 19.05 0.44 5.36
C SER A 302 18.60 0.07 6.77
N LEU A 303 17.47 -0.64 6.91
CA LEU A 303 16.98 -1.12 8.21
C LEU A 303 17.93 -2.15 8.84
N ARG A 304 18.58 -3.02 8.05
CA ARG A 304 19.63 -3.93 8.55
C ARG A 304 20.84 -3.16 9.07
N ALA A 305 21.30 -2.13 8.35
CA ALA A 305 22.40 -1.29 8.82
C ALA A 305 22.06 -0.61 10.16
N PHE A 306 20.83 -0.12 10.31
CA PHE A 306 20.35 0.41 11.59
C PHE A 306 20.20 -0.65 12.69
N ALA A 307 19.94 -1.91 12.36
CA ALA A 307 19.94 -3.00 13.34
C ALA A 307 21.34 -3.28 13.89
N GLU A 308 22.37 -3.19 13.05
CA GLU A 308 23.77 -3.32 13.46
C GLU A 308 24.23 -2.13 14.32
N ASP A 309 23.97 -0.91 13.83
CA ASP A 309 24.30 0.32 14.53
C ASP A 309 23.17 1.37 14.50
N PRO A 310 22.24 1.32 15.48
CA PRO A 310 21.17 2.31 15.61
C PRO A 310 21.67 3.74 15.81
N THR A 311 22.93 3.95 16.21
CA THR A 311 23.46 5.27 16.53
C THR A 311 23.71 6.12 15.29
N THR A 312 23.79 5.48 14.13
CA THR A 312 23.90 6.14 12.81
C THR A 312 22.58 6.78 12.36
N HIS A 313 21.45 6.41 12.98
CA HIS A 313 20.16 6.97 12.61
C HIS A 313 20.07 8.44 13.02
N ARG A 314 19.61 9.31 12.12
CA ARG A 314 19.53 10.77 12.31
C ARG A 314 18.78 11.25 13.57
N LEU A 315 17.87 10.43 14.11
CA LEU A 315 17.12 10.76 15.33
C LEU A 315 17.86 10.38 16.60
N TRP A 316 19.03 9.72 16.54
CA TRP A 316 19.70 9.16 17.70
C TRP A 316 19.88 10.18 18.83
N GLY A 317 19.16 9.98 19.94
CA GLY A 317 19.16 10.85 21.10
C GLY A 317 18.60 12.25 20.93
N ALA A 318 17.83 12.50 19.86
CA ALA A 318 17.18 13.80 19.63
C ALA A 318 16.21 14.22 20.75
N LEU A 319 15.73 13.27 21.57
CA LEU A 319 14.77 13.51 22.66
C LEU A 319 15.32 13.22 24.06
N GLY A 320 16.60 12.84 24.18
CA GLY A 320 17.26 12.55 25.45
C GLY A 320 17.56 11.07 25.66
N THR A 321 17.55 10.62 26.93
CA THR A 321 17.91 9.24 27.31
C THR A 321 16.80 8.61 28.14
N ARG A 322 16.22 7.50 27.66
CA ARG A 322 15.20 6.72 28.38
C ARG A 322 15.13 5.30 27.84
N LYS A 323 15.13 4.30 28.74
CA LYS A 323 14.87 2.91 28.37
C LYS A 323 13.36 2.67 28.23
N LEU A 324 12.94 2.13 27.10
CA LEU A 324 11.57 1.75 26.76
C LEU A 324 11.44 0.22 26.78
N SER A 325 10.25 -0.32 26.51
CA SER A 325 10.02 -1.77 26.46
C SER A 325 10.09 -2.29 25.01
N SER A 326 10.73 -3.44 24.78
CA SER A 326 10.53 -4.26 23.56
C SER A 326 9.20 -5.01 23.56
#